data_AF-A0A970DTG6-F1
#
_entry.id   AF-A0A970DTG6-F1
#
_cell.length_a   1.000
_cell.length_b   1.000
_cell.length_c   1.000
_cell.angle_alpha   90.00
_cell.angle_beta   90.00
_cell.angle_gamma   90.00
#
_symmetry.space_group_name_H-M   'P 1'
#
loop_
_entity.id
_entity.type
_entity.pdbx_description
1 polymer ?
#
loop_
_entity_poly.entity_id
_entity_poly.type
_entity_poly.pdbx_seq_one_letter_code
_entity_poly.pdbx_strand_id
1 'polypeptide(L)'
;EVERIVGEKIDIAFFPVDPRLEHNYCKGALYFIEKLQPRYLVPMHFWGNFDVCSKFKEEAAGLSTEVVEISSRGERILPQGR
;
A
#
# COMPACT_ATOMS: atom_id res chain seq x y z
N GLU A 1 18.29 1.72 1.96
CA GLU A 1 17.27 2.78 1.75
C GLU A 1 16.17 2.83 2.82
N VAL A 2 15.30 1.83 3.01
CA VAL A 2 14.22 1.85 4.04
C VAL A 2 14.74 2.19 5.45
N GLU A 3 15.89 1.61 5.82
CA GLU A 3 16.56 1.85 7.12
C GLU A 3 16.81 3.33 7.44
N ARG A 4 16.91 4.20 6.43
CA ARG A 4 17.22 5.62 6.62
C ARG A 4 16.05 6.43 7.18
N ILE A 5 14.84 5.88 7.12
CA ILE A 5 13.59 6.54 7.54
C ILE A 5 12.84 5.72 8.59
N VAL A 6 13.47 4.70 9.17
CA VAL A 6 12.91 3.94 10.28
C VAL A 6 12.72 4.86 11.49
N GLY A 7 11.53 4.84 12.08
CA GLY A 7 11.14 5.71 13.20
C GLY A 7 10.48 7.02 12.77
N GLU A 8 10.49 7.36 11.48
CA GLU A 8 9.73 8.50 10.97
C GLU A 8 8.24 8.21 11.00
N LYS A 9 7.45 9.23 11.36
CA LYS A 9 5.99 9.14 11.30
C LYS A 9 5.52 9.37 9.87
N ILE A 10 4.96 8.33 9.25
CA ILE A 10 4.44 8.40 7.88
C ILE A 10 2.91 8.34 7.93
N ASP A 11 2.24 9.47 7.66
CA ASP A 11 0.78 9.48 7.57
C ASP A 11 0.28 8.79 6.29
N ILE A 12 0.92 9.03 5.13
CA ILE A 12 0.52 8.43 3.85
C ILE A 12 1.76 8.01 3.06
N ALA A 13 1.78 6.76 2.59
CA ALA A 13 2.79 6.24 1.67
C ALA A 13 2.14 5.81 0.35
N PHE A 14 2.70 6.23 -0.79
CA PHE A 14 2.36 5.66 -2.10
C PHE A 14 3.40 4.60 -2.45
N PHE A 15 2.97 3.37 -2.71
CA PHE A 15 3.89 2.25 -2.91
C PHE A 15 3.52 1.39 -4.13
N PRO A 16 4.49 1.05 -5.01
CA PRO A 16 4.23 0.18 -6.16
C PRO A 16 3.76 -1.23 -5.76
N VAL A 17 2.65 -1.67 -6.34
CA VAL A 17 2.20 -3.06 -6.37
C VAL A 17 2.05 -3.47 -7.83
N ASP A 18 3.08 -4.14 -8.36
CA ASP A 18 3.21 -4.39 -9.80
C ASP A 18 2.84 -5.84 -10.15
N PRO A 19 1.66 -6.09 -10.77
CA PRO A 19 1.23 -7.44 -11.10
C PRO A 19 2.18 -8.17 -12.07
N ARG A 20 3.04 -7.46 -12.79
CA ARG A 20 4.05 -8.06 -13.69
C ARG A 20 5.16 -8.80 -12.93
N LEU A 21 5.28 -8.58 -11.62
CA LEU A 21 6.20 -9.30 -10.74
C LEU A 21 5.60 -10.59 -10.17
N GLU A 22 4.42 -11.00 -10.66
CA GLU A 22 3.75 -12.25 -10.30
C GLU A 22 3.59 -12.42 -8.79
N HIS A 23 4.05 -13.53 -8.20
CA HIS A 23 3.95 -13.78 -6.76
C HIS A 23 4.71 -12.76 -5.89
N ASN A 24 5.55 -11.90 -6.47
CA ASN A 24 6.29 -10.86 -5.76
C ASN A 24 5.60 -9.49 -5.81
N TYR A 25 4.45 -9.36 -6.48
CA TYR A 25 3.82 -8.07 -6.80
C TYR A 25 3.68 -7.10 -5.61
N CYS A 26 3.44 -7.60 -4.40
CA CYS A 26 3.26 -6.79 -3.18
C CYS A 26 4.35 -6.96 -2.12
N LYS A 27 5.35 -7.84 -2.31
CA LYS A 27 6.33 -8.16 -1.25
C LYS A 27 7.10 -6.95 -0.74
N GLY A 28 7.43 -6.01 -1.63
CA GLY A 28 8.09 -4.75 -1.25
C GLY A 28 7.19 -3.88 -0.37
N ALA A 29 5.89 -3.82 -0.67
CA ALA A 29 4.93 -3.04 0.10
C ALA A 29 4.68 -3.65 1.49
N LEU A 30 4.58 -4.98 1.58
CA LEU A 30 4.46 -5.70 2.85
C LEU A 30 5.69 -5.46 3.74
N TYR A 31 6.89 -5.62 3.19
CA TYR A 31 8.13 -5.33 3.90
C TYR A 31 8.19 -3.86 4.37
N PHE A 32 7.73 -2.92 3.54
CA PHE A 32 7.66 -1.50 3.90
C PHE A 32 6.68 -1.26 5.07
N ILE A 33 5.50 -1.87 5.04
CA ILE A 33 4.52 -1.79 6.13
C ILE A 33 5.10 -2.35 7.43
N GLU A 34 5.73 -3.52 7.39
CA GLU A 34 6.32 -4.15 8.57
C GLU A 34 7.41 -3.28 9.22
N LYS A 35 8.20 -2.57 8.41
CA LYS A 35 9.33 -1.76 8.90
C LYS A 35 8.93 -0.36 9.36
N LEU A 36 7.99 0.28 8.67
CA LEU A 36 7.72 1.71 8.84
C LEU A 36 6.31 2.02 9.31
N GLN A 37 5.40 1.04 9.26
CA GLN A 37 4.04 1.13 9.79
C GLN A 37 3.32 2.45 9.43
N PRO A 38 3.28 2.86 8.13
CA PRO A 38 2.58 4.07 7.75
C PRO A 38 1.10 3.98 8.13
N ARG A 39 0.45 5.10 8.41
CA ARG A 39 -0.98 5.09 8.76
C ARG A 39 -1.83 4.61 7.57
N TYR A 40 -1.59 5.17 6.39
CA TYR A 40 -2.22 4.76 5.13
C TYR A 40 -1.17 4.34 4.10
N LEU A 41 -1.45 3.27 3.36
CA LEU A 41 -0.68 2.91 2.16
C LEU A 41 -1.59 2.91 0.94
N VAL A 42 -1.22 3.71 -0.06
CA VAL A 42 -1.91 3.83 -1.33
C VAL A 42 -1.16 3.01 -2.38
N PRO A 43 -1.73 1.91 -2.89
CA PRO A 43 -1.11 1.14 -3.95
C PRO A 43 -0.99 1.99 -5.23
N MET A 44 0.12 1.86 -5.95
CA MET A 44 0.32 2.45 -7.27
C MET A 44 0.94 1.44 -8.24
N HIS A 45 1.08 1.79 -9.52
CA HIS A 45 1.76 0.95 -10.54
C HIS A 45 1.11 -0.43 -10.81
N PHE A 46 -0.20 -0.55 -10.58
CA PHE A 46 -1.01 -1.73 -10.91
C PHE A 46 -1.60 -1.70 -12.33
N TRP A 47 -1.20 -0.76 -13.18
CA TRP A 47 -1.51 -0.70 -14.63
C TRP A 47 -3.00 -0.77 -15.00
N GLY A 48 -3.89 -0.22 -14.16
CA GLY A 48 -5.34 -0.23 -14.39
C GLY A 48 -6.02 -1.54 -13.99
N ASN A 49 -5.28 -2.50 -13.44
CA ASN A 49 -5.82 -3.70 -12.83
C ASN A 49 -6.21 -3.40 -11.36
N PHE A 50 -7.41 -2.88 -11.15
CA PHE A 50 -7.90 -2.50 -9.82
C PHE A 50 -8.05 -3.69 -8.86
N ASP A 51 -8.25 -4.91 -9.36
CA ASP A 51 -8.32 -6.13 -8.54
C ASP A 51 -7.02 -6.36 -7.75
N VAL A 52 -5.88 -5.86 -8.23
CA VAL A 52 -4.60 -5.91 -7.50
C VAL A 52 -4.69 -5.13 -6.18
N CYS A 53 -5.46 -4.03 -6.15
CA CYS A 53 -5.64 -3.24 -4.93
C CYS A 53 -6.44 -4.01 -3.88
N SER A 54 -7.54 -4.65 -4.27
CA SER A 54 -8.35 -5.48 -3.37
C SER A 54 -7.56 -6.66 -2.83
N LYS A 55 -6.83 -7.40 -3.69
CA LYS A 55 -5.97 -8.50 -3.27
C LYS A 55 -4.86 -8.05 -2.32
N PHE A 56 -4.20 -6.94 -2.62
CA PHE A 56 -3.15 -6.42 -1.75
C PHE A 56 -3.70 -6.01 -0.37
N LYS A 57 -4.90 -5.41 -0.32
CA LYS A 57 -5.57 -5.07 0.93
C LYS A 57 -5.91 -6.30 1.77
N GLU A 58 -6.32 -7.41 1.13
CA GLU A 58 -6.52 -8.69 1.81
C GLU A 58 -5.20 -9.27 2.35
N GLU A 59 -4.13 -9.25 1.55
CA GLU A 59 -2.79 -9.72 1.97
C GLU A 59 -2.21 -8.91 3.13
N ALA A 60 -2.52 -7.61 3.18
CA ALA A 60 -2.12 -6.71 4.26
C ALA A 60 -3.10 -6.72 5.45
N ALA A 61 -4.16 -7.54 5.40
CA ALA A 61 -5.16 -7.57 6.45
C ALA A 61 -4.53 -7.98 7.79
N GLY A 62 -4.86 -7.22 8.84
CA GLY A 62 -4.31 -7.44 10.20
C GLY A 62 -3.00 -6.71 10.50
N LEU A 63 -2.40 -6.03 9.52
CA LEU A 63 -1.28 -5.12 9.77
C LEU A 63 -1.76 -3.79 10.36
N SER A 64 -0.83 -3.00 10.89
CA SER A 64 -1.13 -1.69 11.50
C SER A 64 -1.48 -0.59 10.50
N THR A 65 -1.34 -0.86 9.20
CA THR A 65 -1.52 0.09 8.10
C THR A 65 -2.85 -0.13 7.42
N GLU A 66 -3.58 0.96 7.17
CA GLU A 66 -4.78 0.92 6.34
C GLU A 66 -4.39 0.97 4.86
N VAL A 67 -4.56 -0.15 4.15
CA VAL A 67 -4.37 -0.19 2.70
C VAL A 67 -5.60 0.40 2.01
N VAL A 68 -5.34 1.42 1.22
CA VAL A 68 -6.36 2.12 0.45
C VAL A 68 -6.73 1.29 -0.77
N GLU A 69 -8.01 0.99 -0.91
CA GLU A 69 -8.55 0.30 -2.08
C GLU A 69 -8.95 1.32 -3.14
N ILE A 70 -8.41 1.16 -4.35
CA ILE A 70 -8.73 2.01 -5.50
C ILE A 70 -9.57 1.19 -6.46
N SER A 71 -10.73 1.71 -6.84
CA SER A 71 -11.71 1.08 -7.71
C SER A 71 -11.80 1.74 -9.09
N SER A 72 -11.33 3.00 -9.22
CA SER A 72 -11.39 3.72 -10.49
C SER A 72 -10.32 4.81 -10.66
N ARG A 73 -10.07 5.22 -11.91
CA ARG A 73 -9.16 6.33 -12.21
C ARG A 73 -9.80 7.66 -11.83
N GLY A 74 -9.08 8.49 -11.09
CA GLY A 74 -9.55 9.80 -10.64
C GLY A 74 -10.40 9.76 -9.38
N GLU A 75 -10.45 8.61 -8.71
CA GLU A 75 -11.13 8.42 -7.44
C GLU A 75 -10.58 9.36 -6.35
N ARG A 76 -11.49 9.88 -5.52
CA ARG A 76 -11.16 10.70 -4.37
C ARG A 76 -11.37 9.89 -3.12
N ILE A 77 -10.30 9.69 -2.38
CA ILE A 77 -10.29 8.88 -1.17
C ILE A 77 -10.11 9.85 -0.01
N LEU A 78 -11.08 9.84 0.90
CA LEU A 78 -11.06 10.65 2.11
C LEU A 78 -10.66 9.73 3.26
N PRO A 79 -9.40 9.79 3.74
CA PRO A 79 -8.98 9.00 4.87
C PRO A 79 -9.82 9.42 6.08
N GLN A 80 -10.52 8.48 6.68
CA GLN A 80 -11.31 8.75 7.87
C GLN A 80 -10.36 8.95 9.06
N GLY A 81 -10.36 10.15 9.64
CA GLY A 81 -9.52 10.48 10.78
C GLY A 81 -9.92 9.66 12.02
N ARG A 82 -8.92 9.07 12.67
CA ARG A 82 -8.81 9.08 14.13
C ARG A 82 -8.16 10.38 14.56
#